data_AF-A0A255D430-F1
#
_entry.id   AF-A0A255D430-F1
#
_cell.length_a   1.000
_cell.length_b   1.000
_cell.length_c   1.000
_cell.angle_alpha   90.00
_cell.angle_beta   90.00
_cell.angle_gamma   90.00
#
_symmetry.space_group_name_H-M   'P 1'
#
loop_
_entity.id
_entity.type
_entity.pdbx_description
1 polymer ?
#
loop_
_entity_poly.entity_id
_entity_poly.type
_entity_poly.pdbx_seq_one_letter_code
_entity_poly.pdbx_strand_id
1 'polypeptide(L)'
;AGNFTYTPAATARYAATNATTDTFTVTASDGTNSTTETVTVSVSPLADKPVAGTPTVATPNTSTGVVTGALNFTDPGGQSLTYAVTGKPTQGAVSVDA
;
A
#
# COMPACT_ATOMS: atom_id res chain seq x y z
N ALA A 1 -20.42 28.90 12.09
CA ALA A 1 -19.95 27.53 12.40
C ALA A 1 -18.46 27.46 12.11
N GLY A 2 -17.73 26.58 12.80
CA GLY A 2 -16.34 26.29 12.46
C GLY A 2 -16.25 25.41 11.21
N ASN A 3 -15.24 25.64 10.38
CA ASN A 3 -14.89 24.76 9.26
C ASN A 3 -13.56 24.07 9.59
N PHE A 4 -13.39 22.81 9.16
CA PHE A 4 -12.11 22.11 9.28
C PHE A 4 -11.62 21.65 7.91
N THR A 5 -10.31 21.52 7.78
CA THR A 5 -9.65 20.84 6.66
C THR A 5 -8.69 19.83 7.25
N TYR A 6 -8.85 18.57 6.85
CA TYR A 6 -7.94 17.50 7.20
C TYR A 6 -7.18 17.08 5.94
N THR A 7 -5.86 17.13 6.00
CA THR A 7 -4.98 16.66 4.91
C THR A 7 -4.16 15.49 5.46
N PRO A 8 -4.47 14.23 5.08
CA PRO A 8 -3.70 13.09 5.56
C PRO A 8 -2.27 13.13 5.02
N ALA A 9 -1.31 12.67 5.83
CA ALA A 9 0.07 12.50 5.39
C ALA A 9 0.17 11.50 4.24
N ALA A 10 1.10 11.71 3.30
CA ALA A 10 1.30 10.80 2.17
C ALA A 10 1.59 9.36 2.65
N THR A 11 2.41 9.20 3.69
CA THR A 11 2.69 7.90 4.32
C THR A 11 1.44 7.19 4.85
N ALA A 12 0.51 7.93 5.46
CA ALA A 12 -0.77 7.39 5.88
C ALA A 12 -1.62 6.95 4.68
N ARG A 13 -1.61 7.72 3.59
CA ARG A 13 -2.31 7.36 2.35
C ARG A 13 -1.69 6.16 1.64
N TYR A 14 -0.36 5.97 1.70
CA TYR A 14 0.32 4.78 1.16
C TYR A 14 -0.03 3.51 1.95
N ALA A 15 -0.13 3.62 3.27
CA ALA A 15 -0.49 2.49 4.15
C ALA A 15 -2.00 2.21 4.20
N ALA A 16 -2.85 3.11 3.67
CA ALA A 16 -4.29 3.01 3.81
C ALA A 16 -4.92 1.90 2.96
N THR A 17 -6.07 1.44 3.43
CA THR A 17 -7.03 0.61 2.71
C THR A 17 -8.33 1.40 2.55
N ASN A 18 -9.31 0.85 1.83
CA ASN A 18 -10.64 1.48 1.74
C ASN A 18 -11.39 1.56 3.09
N ALA A 19 -10.89 0.90 4.14
CA ALA A 19 -11.44 0.94 5.49
C ALA A 19 -10.62 1.79 6.47
N THR A 20 -9.54 2.44 6.02
CA THR A 20 -8.67 3.21 6.92
C THR A 20 -9.33 4.53 7.31
N THR A 21 -9.37 4.81 8.61
CA THR A 21 -9.88 6.05 9.20
C THR A 21 -8.86 6.67 10.13
N ASP A 22 -8.98 7.98 10.35
CA ASP A 22 -8.25 8.72 11.37
C ASP A 22 -9.23 9.51 12.25
N THR A 23 -8.83 9.85 13.46
CA THR A 23 -9.70 10.47 14.46
C THR A 23 -8.99 11.60 15.17
N PHE A 24 -9.68 12.73 15.32
CA PHE A 24 -9.22 13.86 16.14
C PHE A 24 -10.39 14.44 16.95
N THR A 25 -10.08 15.21 17.99
CA THR A 25 -11.10 15.90 18.80
C THR A 25 -11.01 17.40 18.62
N VAL A 26 -12.17 18.07 18.72
CA VAL A 26 -12.28 19.53 18.68
C VAL A 26 -13.03 19.99 19.91
N THR A 27 -12.45 20.94 20.65
CA THR A 27 -13.08 21.56 21.82
C THR A 27 -13.51 22.97 21.48
N ALA A 28 -14.79 23.27 21.66
CA ALA A 28 -15.34 24.62 21.57
C ALA A 28 -15.54 25.19 22.99
N SER A 29 -15.26 26.48 23.17
CA SER A 29 -15.43 27.18 24.44
C SER A 29 -15.95 28.61 24.24
N ASP A 30 -16.76 29.08 25.19
CA ASP A 30 -17.21 30.48 25.29
C ASP A 30 -16.39 31.28 26.33
N GLY A 31 -15.29 30.70 26.84
CA GLY A 31 -14.46 31.27 27.91
C GLY A 31 -14.93 30.94 29.33
N THR A 32 -16.12 30.36 29.50
CA THR A 32 -16.65 29.90 30.79
C THR A 32 -16.94 28.40 30.78
N ASN A 33 -17.54 27.91 29.69
CA ASN A 33 -17.91 26.53 29.44
C ASN A 33 -17.08 25.98 28.27
N SER A 34 -16.99 24.66 28.18
CA SER A 34 -16.43 23.98 27.01
C SER A 34 -17.12 22.65 26.74
N THR A 35 -17.10 22.23 25.48
CA THR A 35 -17.57 20.91 25.05
C THR A 35 -16.63 20.38 23.98
N THR A 36 -16.53 19.06 23.89
CA THR A 36 -15.64 18.37 22.95
C THR A 36 -16.45 17.45 22.05
N GLU A 37 -16.13 17.48 20.76
CA GLU A 37 -16.61 16.50 19.78
C GLU A 37 -15.44 15.70 19.21
N THR A 38 -15.74 14.48 18.77
CA THR A 38 -14.80 13.60 18.08
C THR A 38 -15.15 13.58 16.60
N VAL A 39 -14.17 13.87 15.75
CA VAL A 39 -14.29 13.83 14.31
C VAL A 39 -13.55 12.60 13.79
N THR A 40 -14.27 11.74 13.07
CA THR A 40 -13.70 10.61 12.34
C THR A 40 -13.67 10.94 10.86
N VAL A 41 -12.52 10.76 10.22
CA VAL A 41 -12.32 11.00 8.78
C VAL A 41 -11.86 9.71 8.10
N SER A 42 -12.28 9.51 6.85
CA SER A 42 -11.76 8.43 6.01
C SER A 42 -10.45 8.85 5.34
N VAL A 43 -9.48 7.93 5.31
CA VAL A 43 -8.20 8.14 4.61
C VAL A 43 -8.24 7.32 3.34
N SER A 44 -8.49 8.00 2.21
CA SER A 44 -8.46 7.34 0.91
C SER A 44 -7.03 6.89 0.58
N PRO A 45 -6.81 5.61 0.23
CA PRO A 45 -5.51 5.14 -0.19
C PRO A 45 -5.03 5.93 -1.39
N LEU A 46 -3.74 6.23 -1.43
CA LEU A 46 -3.15 6.67 -2.69
C LEU A 46 -3.14 5.45 -3.61
N ALA A 47 -3.47 5.65 -4.89
CA ALA A 47 -3.41 4.58 -5.89
C ALA A 47 -1.97 4.04 -6.11
N ASP A 48 -1.00 4.64 -5.44
CA ASP A 48 0.44 4.46 -5.51
C ASP A 48 0.95 3.36 -4.56
N LYS A 49 0.32 2.17 -4.62
CA LYS A 49 0.86 0.96 -3.97
C LYS A 49 1.18 -0.08 -5.02
N PRO A 50 2.20 -0.94 -4.80
CA PRO A 50 2.46 -2.06 -5.69
C PRO A 50 1.24 -2.98 -5.75
N VAL A 51 0.79 -3.26 -6.96
CA VAL A 51 -0.30 -4.19 -7.27
C VAL A 51 0.32 -5.41 -7.93
N ALA A 52 -0.03 -6.59 -7.46
CA ALA A 52 0.35 -7.84 -8.10
C ALA A 52 -0.48 -8.06 -9.37
N GLY A 53 0.19 -8.21 -10.51
CA GLY A 53 -0.40 -8.77 -11.72
C GLY A 53 -0.23 -10.29 -11.78
N THR A 54 -0.81 -10.91 -12.81
CA THR A 54 -0.60 -12.33 -13.10
C THR A 54 0.82 -12.53 -13.62
N PRO A 55 1.66 -13.38 -13.00
CA PRO A 55 3.00 -13.65 -13.52
C PRO A 55 2.93 -14.38 -14.87
N THR A 56 3.93 -14.15 -15.73
CA THR A 56 4.14 -14.99 -16.91
C THR A 56 5.17 -16.05 -16.60
N VAL A 57 4.93 -17.28 -17.05
CA VAL A 57 5.82 -18.42 -16.83
C VAL A 57 6.06 -19.07 -18.19
N ALA A 58 7.32 -19.14 -18.61
CA ALA A 58 7.70 -19.79 -19.85
C ALA A 58 7.69 -21.32 -19.70
N THR A 59 7.67 -22.03 -20.82
CA THR A 59 7.88 -23.49 -20.82
C THR A 59 9.30 -23.82 -20.36
N PRO A 60 9.52 -24.90 -19.60
CA PRO A 60 10.85 -25.32 -19.20
C PRO A 60 11.77 -25.52 -20.40
N ASN A 61 13.02 -25.06 -20.28
CA ASN A 61 14.04 -25.38 -21.26
C ASN A 61 14.27 -26.90 -21.27
N THR A 62 14.14 -27.54 -22.43
CA THR A 62 14.19 -29.01 -22.55
C THR A 62 15.58 -29.60 -22.29
N SER A 63 16.65 -28.80 -22.42
CA SER A 63 18.02 -29.26 -22.17
C SER A 63 18.48 -29.00 -20.74
N THR A 64 18.04 -27.90 -20.11
CA THR A 64 18.56 -27.48 -18.80
C THR A 64 17.52 -27.56 -17.68
N GLY A 65 16.23 -27.70 -18.01
CA GLY A 65 15.12 -27.66 -17.06
C GLY A 65 14.81 -26.25 -16.51
N VAL A 66 15.58 -25.23 -16.88
CA VAL A 66 15.39 -23.85 -16.38
C VAL A 66 14.05 -23.31 -16.83
N VAL A 67 13.33 -22.69 -15.90
CA VAL A 67 12.08 -21.97 -16.15
C VAL A 67 12.31 -20.49 -15.87
N THR A 68 11.99 -19.65 -16.85
CA THR A 68 12.03 -18.18 -16.71
C THR A 68 10.62 -17.60 -16.76
N GLY A 69 10.47 -16.35 -16.34
CA GLY A 69 9.19 -15.67 -16.32
C GLY A 69 9.35 -14.19 -16.01
N ALA A 70 8.23 -13.47 -15.92
CA ALA A 70 8.20 -12.09 -15.46
C ALA A 70 7.26 -11.94 -14.26
N LEU A 71 7.71 -11.17 -13.28
CA LEU A 71 6.91 -10.73 -12.14
C LEU A 71 6.18 -9.44 -12.54
N ASN A 72 4.89 -9.55 -12.84
CA ASN A 72 4.11 -8.43 -13.39
C ASN A 72 3.52 -7.55 -12.29
N PHE A 73 4.34 -7.08 -11.36
CA PHE A 73 3.92 -6.09 -10.38
C PHE A 73 3.92 -4.70 -11.03
N THR A 74 2.93 -3.88 -10.69
CA THR A 74 2.86 -2.48 -11.14
C THR A 74 2.74 -1.57 -9.94
N ASP A 75 3.37 -0.42 -10.01
CA ASP A 75 3.18 0.66 -9.06
C ASP A 75 2.55 1.86 -9.78
N PRO A 76 1.27 2.20 -9.50
CA PRO A 76 0.60 3.26 -10.25
C PRO A 76 1.13 4.67 -9.99
N GLY A 77 1.95 4.92 -8.95
CA GLY A 77 2.67 6.19 -8.81
C GLY A 77 4.09 6.14 -9.39
N GLY A 78 4.47 5.04 -10.04
CA GLY A 78 5.71 4.91 -10.79
C GLY A 78 6.95 4.75 -9.91
N GLN A 79 6.77 4.37 -8.64
CA GLN A 79 7.90 4.08 -7.76
C GLN A 79 8.62 2.81 -8.21
N SER A 80 9.94 2.79 -8.09
CA SER A 80 10.73 1.58 -8.35
C SER A 80 10.41 0.51 -7.31
N LEU A 81 10.20 -0.72 -7.78
CA LEU A 81 9.89 -1.86 -6.93
C LEU A 81 11.16 -2.60 -6.52
N THR A 82 11.18 -3.10 -5.28
CA THR A 82 12.21 -4.02 -4.79
C THR A 82 11.57 -5.38 -4.51
N TYR A 83 12.34 -6.45 -4.72
CA TYR A 83 11.83 -7.82 -4.64
C TYR A 83 12.63 -8.64 -3.63
N ALA A 84 11.93 -9.45 -2.85
CA ALA A 84 12.54 -10.38 -1.91
C ALA A 84 11.83 -11.74 -1.96
N VAL A 85 12.60 -12.82 -1.99
CA VAL A 85 12.07 -14.18 -1.93
C VAL A 85 11.84 -14.55 -0.47
N THR A 86 10.58 -14.51 -0.02
CA THR A 86 10.19 -14.83 1.37
C THR A 86 9.79 -16.29 1.56
N GLY A 87 9.41 -17.00 0.49
CA GLY A 87 9.12 -18.43 0.48
C GLY A 87 10.02 -19.17 -0.51
N LYS A 88 10.90 -20.04 -0.01
CA LYS A 88 11.85 -20.77 -0.85
C LYS A 88 11.19 -22.03 -1.45
N PRO A 89 11.48 -22.36 -2.72
CA PRO A 89 11.05 -23.63 -3.30
C PRO A 89 11.73 -24.82 -2.61
N THR A 90 11.07 -25.97 -2.57
CA THR A 90 11.60 -27.20 -1.96
C THR A 90 12.40 -28.07 -2.93
N GLN A 91 12.26 -27.83 -4.25
CA GLN A 91 12.84 -28.67 -5.31
C GLN A 91 13.86 -27.91 -6.17
N GLY A 92 14.33 -26.75 -5.72
CA GLY A 92 15.25 -25.94 -6.50
C GLY A 92 15.64 -24.66 -5.80
N ALA A 93 16.12 -23.71 -6.59
CA ALA A 93 16.44 -22.35 -6.15
C ALA A 93 15.72 -21.35 -7.05
N VAL A 94 15.50 -20.14 -6.54
CA VAL A 94 14.96 -19.02 -7.29
C VAL A 94 15.86 -17.81 -7.06
N SER A 95 16.14 -17.09 -8.15
CA SER A 95 16.73 -15.75 -8.12
C SER A 95 15.71 -14.79 -8.73
N VAL A 96 15.68 -13.57 -8.22
CA VAL A 96 14.89 -12.48 -8.80
C VAL A 96 15.85 -11.36 -9.14
N ASP A 97 15.86 -10.97 -10.40
CA ASP A 97 16.63 -9.82 -10.87
C ASP A 97 15.70 -8.59 -10.77
N ALA A 98 16.19 -7.52 -10.15
CA ALA A 98 15.46 -6.27 -9.91
C ALA A 98 16.18 -5.10 -10.60
#